data_AF-A0A5N6X6P2-F1
#
_entry.id   AF-A0A5N6X6P2-F1
#
_cell.length_a   1.000
_cell.length_b   1.000
_cell.length_c   1.000
_cell.angle_alpha   90.00
_cell.angle_beta   90.00
_cell.angle_gamma   90.00
#
_symmetry.space_group_name_H-M   'P 1'
#
loop_
_entity.id
_entity.type
_entity.pdbx_description
1 polymer ?
#
loop_
_entity_poly.entity_id
_entity_poly.type
_entity_poly.pdbx_seq_one_letter_code
_entity_poly.pdbx_strand_id
1 'polypeptide(L)'
;MSLKHYLELAFKESRLTSNADLGKIRHLDGILQPNQENLILVYGGSFNPPHQGHIDVILSGLNPILAAVSIIILPSEDFHLRNKLAKSHSEFFLNMKRRADILDAIPSIPKQKVWVWPSTWYPFKTCIDALVRLTAADGFEVAFSHLIGPDNVIPNDPLDIFPYRLPRILVSNKARHIAAHFRPDGRPERWNGFEEWIRSEEGHVEGKAIHLNFYMIYGFLISLGM
;
A
#
# COMPACT_ATOMS: atom_id res chain seq x y z
N MET A 1 9.00 12.76 14.43
CA MET A 1 8.24 11.94 15.42
C MET A 1 8.15 10.50 14.93
N SER A 2 7.67 9.53 15.72
CA SER A 2 7.57 8.12 15.27
C SER A 2 6.20 7.80 14.64
N LEU A 3 6.17 7.14 13.49
CA LEU A 3 4.95 6.62 12.85
C LEU A 3 4.19 5.67 13.80
N LYS A 4 4.90 4.84 14.56
CA LYS A 4 4.31 3.93 15.55
C LYS A 4 3.49 4.68 16.61
N HIS A 5 3.97 5.84 17.06
CA HIS A 5 3.24 6.66 18.04
C HIS A 5 1.87 7.12 17.49
N TYR A 6 1.84 7.66 16.27
CA TYR A 6 0.58 8.07 15.66
C TYR A 6 -0.32 6.90 15.29
N LEU A 7 0.24 5.74 14.91
CA LEU A 7 -0.55 4.51 14.77
C LEU A 7 -1.20 4.13 16.10
N GLU A 8 -0.46 4.09 17.22
CA GLU A 8 -1.04 3.80 18.54
C GLU A 8 -2.17 4.78 18.94
N LEU A 9 -2.10 6.05 18.51
CA LEU A 9 -3.19 7.02 18.68
C LEU A 9 -4.37 6.76 17.73
N ALA A 10 -4.12 6.50 16.44
CA ALA A 10 -5.14 6.21 15.44
C ALA A 10 -5.90 4.90 15.74
N PHE A 11 -5.22 3.87 16.23
CA PHE A 11 -5.83 2.64 16.75
C PHE A 11 -6.73 2.91 17.97
N LYS A 12 -6.37 3.87 18.84
CA LYS A 12 -7.22 4.32 19.97
C LYS A 12 -8.48 5.01 19.51
N GLU A 13 -8.35 5.95 18.58
CA GLU A 13 -9.48 6.71 18.05
C GLU A 13 -10.46 5.85 17.25
N SER A 14 -9.94 4.96 16.40
CA SER A 14 -10.73 3.99 15.61
C SER A 14 -11.33 2.84 16.46
N ARG A 15 -11.09 2.82 17.78
CA ARG A 15 -11.55 1.77 18.73
C ARG A 15 -11.05 0.36 18.41
N LEU A 16 -9.89 0.26 17.76
CA LEU A 16 -9.22 -1.00 17.38
C LEU A 16 -8.19 -1.45 18.42
N THR A 17 -8.45 -1.20 19.70
CA THR A 17 -7.44 -1.22 20.77
C THR A 17 -7.22 -2.56 21.45
N SER A 18 -7.36 -3.70 20.76
CA SER A 18 -6.97 -4.95 21.42
C SER A 18 -5.44 -4.98 21.59
N ASN A 19 -4.97 -5.55 22.70
CA ASN A 19 -3.52 -5.75 22.91
C ASN A 19 -2.87 -6.59 21.80
N ALA A 20 -3.66 -7.43 21.11
CA ALA A 20 -3.19 -8.19 19.97
C ALA A 20 -2.95 -7.29 18.74
N ASP A 21 -3.82 -6.31 18.50
CA ASP A 21 -3.70 -5.36 17.38
C ASP A 21 -2.50 -4.43 17.57
N LEU A 22 -2.35 -3.84 18.76
CA LEU A 22 -1.17 -3.04 19.12
C LEU A 22 0.12 -3.89 19.08
N GLY A 23 0.01 -5.19 19.39
CA GLY A 23 1.09 -6.16 19.25
C GLY A 23 1.61 -6.34 17.81
N LYS A 24 0.79 -6.05 16.78
CA LYS A 24 1.19 -6.14 15.36
C LYS A 24 2.07 -4.97 14.92
N ILE A 25 1.88 -3.79 15.51
CA ILE A 25 2.67 -2.58 15.23
C ILE A 25 3.86 -2.38 16.18
N ARG A 26 4.03 -3.26 17.18
CA ARG A 26 5.04 -3.11 18.25
C ARG A 26 6.48 -2.92 17.76
N HIS A 27 6.80 -3.49 16.61
CA HIS A 27 8.14 -3.52 16.01
C HIS A 27 8.36 -2.45 14.94
N LEU A 28 7.34 -1.65 14.58
CA LEU A 28 7.45 -0.68 13.48
C LEU A 28 8.41 0.47 13.81
N ASP A 29 9.40 0.62 12.94
CA ASP A 29 10.40 1.68 12.93
C ASP A 29 10.16 2.62 11.74
N GLY A 30 9.66 3.81 12.04
CA GLY A 30 9.45 4.86 11.05
C GLY A 30 9.58 6.22 11.71
N ILE A 31 10.63 6.97 11.37
CA ILE A 31 10.78 8.36 11.80
C ILE A 31 10.13 9.23 10.72
N LEU A 32 9.00 9.85 11.06
CA LEU A 32 8.38 10.88 10.22
C LEU A 32 9.31 12.10 10.17
N GLN A 33 9.58 12.54 8.95
CA GLN A 33 10.43 13.68 8.63
C GLN A 33 9.55 14.93 8.45
N PRO A 34 9.91 16.07 9.07
CA PRO A 34 9.23 17.34 8.82
C PRO A 34 9.60 17.88 7.42
N ASN A 35 8.79 18.79 6.90
CA ASN A 35 9.03 19.52 5.63
C ASN A 35 9.14 18.64 4.36
N GLN A 36 8.80 17.35 4.44
CA GLN A 36 8.66 16.46 3.29
C GLN A 36 7.51 15.48 3.51
N GLU A 37 7.03 14.90 2.42
CA GLU A 37 6.00 13.88 2.43
C GLU A 37 6.52 12.55 3.02
N ASN A 38 5.74 11.96 3.91
CA ASN A 38 5.99 10.64 4.49
C ASN A 38 5.11 9.58 3.83
N LEU A 39 5.64 8.95 2.78
CA LEU A 39 4.91 7.95 1.99
C LEU A 39 4.70 6.64 2.75
N ILE A 40 3.46 6.15 2.78
CA ILE A 40 3.05 4.83 3.25
C ILE A 40 2.42 4.07 2.10
N LEU A 41 2.92 2.87 1.82
CA LEU A 41 2.37 1.99 0.78
C LEU A 41 1.33 1.05 1.36
N VAL A 42 0.27 0.75 0.61
CA VAL A 42 -0.78 -0.21 1.00
C VAL A 42 -0.86 -1.30 -0.06
N TYR A 43 -0.43 -2.51 0.29
CA TYR A 43 -0.51 -3.68 -0.57
C TYR A 43 -1.79 -4.47 -0.29
N GLY A 44 -2.84 -4.15 -1.03
CA GLY A 44 -4.08 -4.91 -1.05
C GLY A 44 -3.93 -6.23 -1.81
N GLY A 45 -4.48 -7.33 -1.29
CA GLY A 45 -4.37 -8.61 -2.00
C GLY A 45 -5.15 -9.78 -1.42
N SER A 46 -5.45 -10.76 -2.27
CA SER A 46 -6.14 -12.00 -1.85
C SER A 46 -5.26 -12.87 -0.95
N PHE A 47 -3.95 -12.94 -1.20
CA PHE A 47 -2.95 -13.69 -0.40
C PHE A 47 -3.39 -15.12 -0.03
N ASN A 48 -3.84 -15.89 -1.02
CA ASN A 48 -4.54 -17.16 -0.79
C ASN A 48 -3.91 -18.34 -1.57
N PRO A 49 -2.84 -18.96 -1.05
CA PRO A 49 -1.99 -18.49 0.06
C PRO A 49 -1.03 -17.36 -0.38
N PRO A 50 -0.29 -16.72 0.55
CA PRO A 50 0.88 -15.93 0.21
C PRO A 50 1.94 -16.78 -0.51
N HIS A 51 2.75 -16.16 -1.37
CA HIS A 51 3.79 -16.84 -2.16
C HIS A 51 4.90 -15.87 -2.56
N GLN A 52 6.01 -16.37 -3.13
CA GLN A 52 7.22 -15.58 -3.41
C GLN A 52 6.95 -14.27 -4.17
N GLY A 53 6.17 -14.29 -5.26
CA GLY A 53 5.83 -13.05 -5.98
C GLY A 53 5.12 -11.97 -5.14
N HIS A 54 4.38 -12.33 -4.08
CA HIS A 54 3.85 -11.32 -3.14
C HIS A 54 4.97 -10.72 -2.27
N ILE A 55 5.92 -11.55 -1.84
CA ILE A 55 7.09 -11.12 -1.06
C ILE A 55 7.98 -10.21 -1.91
N ASP A 56 8.22 -10.55 -3.17
CA ASP A 56 9.04 -9.76 -4.09
C ASP A 56 8.44 -8.37 -4.35
N VAL A 57 7.10 -8.26 -4.41
CA VAL A 57 6.39 -6.97 -4.46
C VAL A 57 6.60 -6.17 -3.18
N ILE A 58 6.41 -6.78 -2.01
CA ILE A 58 6.64 -6.11 -0.70
C ILE A 58 8.08 -5.60 -0.61
N LEU A 59 9.07 -6.43 -0.93
CA LEU A 59 10.48 -6.05 -0.89
C LEU A 59 10.83 -4.97 -1.92
N SER A 60 10.18 -4.97 -3.10
CA SER A 60 10.34 -3.87 -4.06
C SER A 60 9.78 -2.53 -3.55
N GLY A 61 8.70 -2.55 -2.76
CA GLY A 61 8.14 -1.38 -2.09
C GLY A 61 9.05 -0.80 -0.99
N LEU A 62 10.04 -1.57 -0.52
CA LEU A 62 11.04 -1.15 0.47
C LEU A 62 12.34 -0.63 -0.16
N ASN A 63 12.39 -0.48 -1.49
CA ASN A 63 13.56 0.05 -2.17
C ASN A 63 13.86 1.48 -1.66
N PRO A 64 15.10 1.79 -1.22
CA PRO A 64 15.48 3.13 -0.72
C PRO A 64 15.13 4.29 -1.67
N ILE A 65 15.07 4.03 -2.97
CA ILE A 65 14.61 4.98 -4.00
C ILE A 65 13.20 5.52 -3.71
N LEU A 66 12.30 4.65 -3.24
CA LEU A 66 10.90 5.00 -2.96
C LEU A 66 10.76 5.80 -1.66
N ALA A 67 11.78 5.76 -0.80
CA ALA A 67 11.81 6.38 0.53
C ALA A 67 10.57 6.10 1.41
N ALA A 68 9.81 5.05 1.12
CA ALA A 68 8.59 4.71 1.85
C ALA A 68 8.90 4.50 3.34
N VAL A 69 8.15 5.20 4.19
CA VAL A 69 8.32 5.10 5.65
C VAL A 69 7.94 3.70 6.12
N SER A 70 6.88 3.12 5.55
CA SER A 70 6.42 1.76 5.85
C SER A 70 5.42 1.22 4.80
N ILE A 71 5.10 -0.07 4.87
CA ILE A 71 4.12 -0.77 4.04
C ILE A 71 3.06 -1.44 4.93
N ILE A 72 1.79 -1.28 4.55
CA ILE A 72 0.65 -1.98 5.13
C ILE A 72 0.24 -3.10 4.19
N ILE A 73 0.24 -4.35 4.65
CA ILE A 73 -0.36 -5.46 3.92
C ILE A 73 -1.83 -5.52 4.31
N LEU A 74 -2.74 -5.47 3.33
CA LEU A 74 -4.18 -5.44 3.54
C LEU A 74 -4.85 -6.65 2.87
N PRO A 75 -5.07 -7.76 3.60
CA PRO A 75 -5.75 -8.92 3.04
C PRO A 75 -7.20 -8.62 2.65
N SER A 76 -7.61 -9.06 1.46
CA SER A 76 -9.01 -8.96 1.01
C SER A 76 -9.96 -9.65 1.98
N GLU A 77 -11.12 -9.05 2.23
CA GLU A 77 -12.15 -9.65 3.08
C GLU A 77 -12.69 -10.96 2.51
N ASP A 78 -13.18 -11.84 3.38
CA ASP A 78 -13.54 -13.21 2.99
C ASP A 78 -14.68 -13.29 1.97
N PHE A 79 -15.60 -12.33 1.95
CA PHE A 79 -16.66 -12.30 0.95
C PHE A 79 -16.13 -11.97 -0.45
N HIS A 80 -15.14 -11.06 -0.58
CA HIS A 80 -14.47 -10.79 -1.84
C HIS A 80 -13.72 -12.03 -2.35
N LEU A 81 -12.99 -12.71 -1.45
CA LEU A 81 -12.27 -13.93 -1.81
C LEU A 81 -13.22 -15.06 -2.22
N ARG A 82 -14.32 -15.27 -1.48
CA ARG A 82 -15.36 -16.25 -1.84
C ARG A 82 -15.97 -15.95 -3.20
N ASN A 83 -16.32 -14.69 -3.49
CA ASN A 83 -16.84 -14.30 -4.80
C ASN A 83 -15.84 -14.57 -5.94
N LYS A 84 -14.54 -14.32 -5.71
CA LYS A 84 -13.46 -14.60 -6.67
C LYS A 84 -13.27 -16.10 -6.92
N LEU A 85 -13.42 -16.94 -5.90
CA LEU A 85 -13.22 -18.40 -5.99
C LEU A 85 -14.47 -19.17 -6.45
N ALA A 86 -15.66 -18.58 -6.36
CA ALA A 86 -16.97 -19.24 -6.53
C ALA A 86 -17.16 -20.01 -7.85
N LYS A 87 -16.39 -19.69 -8.90
CA LYS A 87 -16.51 -20.29 -10.24
C LYS A 87 -15.36 -21.24 -10.62
N SER A 88 -14.38 -21.46 -9.74
CA SER A 88 -13.15 -22.20 -10.12
C SER A 88 -12.57 -23.07 -9.01
N HIS A 89 -12.40 -22.54 -7.80
CA HIS A 89 -11.50 -23.11 -6.78
C HIS A 89 -12.04 -22.90 -5.36
N SER A 90 -13.30 -23.25 -5.13
CA SER A 90 -14.01 -23.03 -3.85
C SER A 90 -13.37 -23.73 -2.64
N GLU A 91 -12.70 -24.86 -2.91
CA GLU A 91 -11.95 -25.70 -1.97
C GLU A 91 -10.65 -25.03 -1.48
N PHE A 92 -10.07 -24.13 -2.28
CA PHE A 92 -8.87 -23.38 -1.92
C PHE A 92 -9.23 -22.07 -1.20
N PHE A 93 -9.98 -22.13 -0.09
CA PHE A 93 -10.33 -20.95 0.71
C PHE A 93 -9.60 -20.90 2.06
N LEU A 94 -8.76 -19.88 2.24
CA LEU A 94 -8.22 -19.48 3.55
C LEU A 94 -8.93 -18.21 4.04
N ASN A 95 -9.43 -18.24 5.27
CA ASN A 95 -10.04 -17.06 5.88
C ASN A 95 -9.02 -15.92 6.13
N MET A 96 -9.52 -14.69 6.23
CA MET A 96 -8.73 -13.46 6.31
C MET A 96 -7.74 -13.49 7.46
N LYS A 97 -8.18 -13.94 8.64
CA LYS A 97 -7.32 -14.09 9.82
C LYS A 97 -6.17 -15.06 9.54
N ARG A 98 -6.44 -16.24 8.96
CA ARG A 98 -5.41 -17.23 8.64
C ARG A 98 -4.41 -16.71 7.62
N ARG A 99 -4.86 -15.97 6.60
CA ARG A 99 -3.98 -15.32 5.62
C ARG A 99 -3.11 -14.25 6.27
N ALA A 100 -3.67 -13.43 7.14
CA ALA A 100 -2.95 -12.42 7.91
C ALA A 100 -1.91 -13.04 8.86
N ASP A 101 -2.27 -14.13 9.55
CA ASP A 101 -1.36 -14.88 10.43
C ASP A 101 -0.20 -15.52 9.65
N ILE A 102 -0.44 -16.04 8.43
CA ILE A 102 0.63 -16.56 7.56
C ILE A 102 1.56 -15.42 7.12
N LEU A 103 1.01 -14.28 6.66
CA LEU A 103 1.80 -13.12 6.24
C LEU A 103 2.70 -12.59 7.37
N ASP A 104 2.16 -12.44 8.57
CA ASP A 104 2.93 -12.03 9.76
C ASP A 104 3.97 -13.10 10.17
N ALA A 105 3.79 -14.36 9.81
CA ALA A 105 4.76 -15.42 10.11
C ALA A 105 5.95 -15.52 9.12
N ILE A 106 5.90 -14.86 7.96
CA ILE A 106 6.96 -14.96 6.93
C ILE A 106 8.24 -14.24 7.41
N PRO A 107 9.38 -14.94 7.59
CA PRO A 107 10.60 -14.33 8.15
C PRO A 107 11.27 -13.27 7.26
N SER A 108 11.04 -13.32 5.94
CA SER A 108 11.61 -12.37 4.99
C SER A 108 10.85 -11.04 4.89
N ILE A 109 9.71 -10.90 5.58
CA ILE A 109 8.98 -9.63 5.67
C ILE A 109 9.51 -8.83 6.88
N PRO A 110 10.19 -7.69 6.69
CA PRO A 110 10.82 -6.97 7.79
C PRO A 110 9.77 -6.21 8.62
N LYS A 111 9.51 -6.71 9.83
CA LYS A 111 8.47 -6.19 10.76
C LYS A 111 8.72 -4.77 11.27
N GLN A 112 9.92 -4.24 11.02
CA GLN A 112 10.30 -2.85 11.24
C GLN A 112 9.68 -1.91 10.22
N LYS A 113 9.42 -2.41 9.01
CA LYS A 113 8.93 -1.60 7.87
C LYS A 113 7.62 -2.08 7.29
N VAL A 114 7.13 -3.24 7.71
CA VAL A 114 5.92 -3.85 7.16
C VAL A 114 5.05 -4.39 8.29
N TRP A 115 3.75 -4.10 8.25
CA TRP A 115 2.78 -4.74 9.14
C TRP A 115 1.56 -5.25 8.36
N VAL A 116 0.88 -6.24 8.93
CA VAL A 116 -0.34 -6.80 8.36
C VAL A 116 -1.53 -6.19 9.08
N TRP A 117 -2.46 -5.62 8.32
CA TRP A 117 -3.72 -5.12 8.85
C TRP A 117 -4.63 -6.29 9.30
N PRO A 118 -5.12 -6.31 10.56
CA PRO A 118 -5.83 -7.46 11.11
C PRO A 118 -7.35 -7.47 10.86
N SER A 119 -7.91 -6.41 10.27
CA SER A 119 -9.36 -6.15 10.24
C SER A 119 -9.88 -5.85 8.81
N THR A 120 -11.13 -5.44 8.70
CA THR A 120 -11.82 -5.10 7.44
C THR A 120 -11.43 -3.71 6.91
N TRP A 121 -11.94 -3.34 5.72
CA TRP A 121 -11.65 -2.05 5.07
C TRP A 121 -12.17 -0.83 5.83
N TYR A 122 -13.39 -0.88 6.39
CA TYR A 122 -13.95 0.31 7.05
C TYR A 122 -13.14 0.76 8.28
N PRO A 123 -12.74 -0.12 9.21
CA PRO A 123 -11.85 0.27 10.30
C PRO A 123 -10.45 0.65 9.83
N PHE A 124 -9.96 0.07 8.71
CA PHE A 124 -8.72 0.52 8.08
C PHE A 124 -8.81 1.98 7.65
N LYS A 125 -9.88 2.34 6.91
CA LYS A 125 -10.12 3.70 6.44
C LYS A 125 -10.16 4.68 7.63
N THR A 126 -10.93 4.38 8.68
CA THR A 126 -10.98 5.23 9.88
C THR A 126 -9.61 5.39 10.54
N CYS A 127 -8.80 4.33 10.58
CA CYS A 127 -7.45 4.39 11.16
C CYS A 127 -6.50 5.25 10.30
N ILE A 128 -6.50 5.13 8.97
CA ILE A 128 -5.64 5.97 8.12
C ILE A 128 -6.12 7.43 8.08
N ASP A 129 -7.43 7.69 8.10
CA ASP A 129 -7.98 9.06 8.19
C ASP A 129 -7.53 9.74 9.51
N ALA A 130 -7.61 9.01 10.63
CA ALA A 130 -7.12 9.49 11.93
C ALA A 130 -5.61 9.70 11.92
N LEU A 131 -4.84 8.78 11.34
CA LEU A 131 -3.38 8.89 11.21
C LEU A 131 -2.98 10.16 10.45
N VAL A 132 -3.58 10.44 9.28
CA VAL A 132 -3.32 11.67 8.50
C VAL A 132 -3.60 12.92 9.35
N ARG A 133 -4.76 12.97 10.01
CA ARG A 133 -5.16 14.15 10.79
C ARG A 133 -4.25 14.36 12.01
N LEU A 134 -3.86 13.28 12.70
CA LEU A 134 -2.98 13.34 13.87
C LEU A 134 -1.55 13.74 13.51
N THR A 135 -1.02 13.27 12.37
CA THR A 135 0.32 13.67 11.90
C THR A 135 0.35 15.10 11.39
N ALA A 136 -0.70 15.52 10.67
CA ALA A 136 -0.82 16.89 10.16
C ALA A 136 -0.92 17.93 11.30
N ALA A 137 -1.56 17.59 12.42
CA ALA A 137 -1.64 18.45 13.60
C ALA A 137 -0.26 18.78 14.20
N ASP A 138 0.72 17.88 14.04
CA ASP A 138 2.10 18.04 14.50
C ASP A 138 3.07 18.46 13.36
N GLY A 139 2.55 18.88 12.19
CA GLY A 139 3.34 19.36 11.06
C GLY A 139 4.00 18.29 10.19
N PHE A 140 3.54 17.04 10.26
CA PHE A 140 4.00 15.95 9.39
C PHE A 140 2.98 15.66 8.27
N GLU A 141 3.41 15.78 7.02
CA GLU A 141 2.64 15.32 5.86
C GLU A 141 2.78 13.81 5.69
N VAL A 142 1.67 13.07 5.64
CA VAL A 142 1.62 11.62 5.39
C VAL A 142 0.76 11.35 4.17
N ALA A 143 1.28 10.57 3.23
CA ALA A 143 0.57 10.19 2.01
C ALA A 143 0.43 8.67 1.90
N PHE A 144 -0.71 8.24 1.34
CA PHE A 144 -1.01 6.83 1.08
C PHE A 144 -1.02 6.53 -0.41
N SER A 145 -0.39 5.42 -0.80
CA SER A 145 -0.40 4.91 -2.17
C SER A 145 -0.68 3.41 -2.20
N HIS A 146 -1.50 2.97 -3.15
CA HIS A 146 -1.60 1.55 -3.48
C HIS A 146 -0.26 1.01 -3.94
N LEU A 147 0.11 -0.20 -3.51
CA LEU A 147 1.14 -1.02 -4.14
C LEU A 147 0.47 -2.21 -4.79
N ILE A 148 0.59 -2.38 -6.12
CA ILE A 148 -0.04 -3.49 -6.86
C ILE A 148 0.89 -4.18 -7.85
N GLY A 149 0.51 -5.38 -8.31
CA GLY A 149 1.03 -5.97 -9.54
C GLY A 149 0.32 -5.40 -10.78
N PRO A 150 0.94 -5.43 -11.98
CA PRO A 150 0.38 -4.84 -13.20
C PRO A 150 -0.88 -5.56 -13.70
N ASP A 151 -1.18 -6.74 -13.16
CA ASP A 151 -2.40 -7.52 -13.38
C ASP A 151 -3.66 -6.93 -12.72
N ASN A 152 -3.49 -5.95 -11.82
CA ASN A 152 -4.58 -5.23 -11.17
C ASN A 152 -4.71 -3.78 -11.69
N VAL A 153 -3.95 -3.42 -12.73
CA VAL A 153 -4.07 -2.13 -13.41
C VAL A 153 -5.25 -2.17 -14.38
N ILE A 154 -6.14 -1.18 -14.29
CA ILE A 154 -7.12 -0.88 -15.32
C ILE A 154 -6.59 0.33 -16.11
N PRO A 155 -6.06 0.20 -17.33
CA PRO A 155 -5.32 1.29 -17.99
C PRO A 155 -6.11 2.60 -18.24
N ASN A 156 -7.44 2.51 -18.26
CA ASN A 156 -8.35 3.65 -18.43
C ASN A 156 -8.81 4.27 -17.10
N ASP A 157 -8.69 3.55 -15.99
CA ASP A 157 -8.92 4.08 -14.64
C ASP A 157 -8.01 3.35 -13.62
N PRO A 158 -6.70 3.68 -13.58
CA PRO A 158 -5.77 2.96 -12.73
C PRO A 158 -6.02 3.13 -11.22
N LEU A 159 -6.90 4.05 -10.79
CA LEU A 159 -7.25 4.23 -9.39
C LEU A 159 -8.50 3.42 -8.96
N ASP A 160 -9.22 2.77 -9.88
CA ASP A 160 -10.36 1.88 -9.57
C ASP A 160 -9.91 0.51 -9.03
N ILE A 161 -9.21 0.54 -7.90
CA ILE A 161 -8.77 -0.66 -7.17
C ILE A 161 -9.85 -1.01 -6.15
N PHE A 162 -10.92 -1.67 -6.59
CA PHE A 162 -12.01 -2.09 -5.70
C PHE A 162 -11.53 -3.17 -4.69
N PRO A 163 -11.89 -3.07 -3.38
CA PRO A 163 -12.78 -2.09 -2.73
C PRO A 163 -12.03 -0.87 -2.14
N TYR A 164 -10.73 -0.76 -2.36
CA TYR A 164 -9.82 0.10 -1.62
C TYR A 164 -9.58 1.43 -2.33
N ARG A 165 -10.17 2.52 -1.84
CA ARG A 165 -9.97 3.86 -2.42
C ARG A 165 -8.81 4.58 -1.76
N LEU A 166 -7.67 4.68 -2.44
CA LEU A 166 -6.52 5.50 -2.08
C LEU A 166 -6.21 6.47 -3.23
N PRO A 167 -5.67 7.68 -2.95
CA PRO A 167 -5.51 8.73 -3.96
C PRO A 167 -4.37 8.49 -4.95
N ARG A 168 -3.54 7.45 -4.75
CA ARG A 168 -2.29 7.21 -5.48
C ARG A 168 -2.06 5.71 -5.67
N ILE A 169 -1.16 5.40 -6.59
CA ILE A 169 -0.76 4.04 -6.96
C ILE A 169 0.75 3.94 -7.18
N LEU A 170 1.24 2.71 -7.11
CA LEU A 170 2.60 2.26 -7.36
C LEU A 170 2.49 0.84 -7.91
N VAL A 171 3.06 0.59 -9.09
CA VAL A 171 3.03 -0.72 -9.73
C VAL A 171 4.39 -1.41 -9.60
N SER A 172 4.39 -2.70 -9.29
CA SER A 172 5.60 -3.51 -9.21
C SER A 172 5.56 -4.66 -10.21
N ASN A 173 6.52 -4.66 -11.13
CA ASN A 173 6.77 -5.76 -12.07
C ASN A 173 7.33 -7.03 -11.41
N LYS A 174 7.52 -7.05 -10.08
CA LYS A 174 7.87 -8.25 -9.32
C LYS A 174 6.71 -9.22 -9.14
N ALA A 175 5.49 -8.79 -9.44
CA ALA A 175 4.32 -9.65 -9.61
C ALA A 175 4.35 -10.35 -10.99
N ARG A 176 3.17 -10.69 -11.54
CA ARG A 176 3.03 -11.24 -12.89
C ARG A 176 3.49 -10.22 -13.94
N HIS A 177 4.36 -10.62 -14.86
CA HIS A 177 4.70 -9.79 -16.02
C HIS A 177 3.56 -9.79 -17.05
N ILE A 178 3.18 -8.61 -17.54
CA ILE A 178 2.19 -8.42 -18.62
C ILE A 178 2.86 -7.55 -19.68
N ALA A 179 3.40 -8.16 -20.74
CA ALA A 179 4.21 -7.47 -21.74
C ALA A 179 3.47 -6.28 -22.39
N ALA A 180 2.15 -6.38 -22.61
CA ALA A 180 1.34 -5.30 -23.17
C ALA A 180 1.21 -4.03 -22.28
N HIS A 181 1.65 -4.10 -21.02
CA HIS A 181 1.70 -2.94 -20.12
C HIS A 181 3.07 -2.25 -20.13
N PHE A 182 4.04 -2.74 -20.92
CA PHE A 182 5.42 -2.25 -20.95
C PHE A 182 5.95 -2.04 -22.38
N ARG A 183 6.70 -0.95 -22.56
CA ARG A 183 7.47 -0.60 -23.75
C ARG A 183 8.66 -1.57 -23.94
N PRO A 184 9.29 -1.62 -25.13
CA PRO A 184 10.46 -2.47 -25.38
C PRO A 184 11.70 -2.17 -24.52
N ASP A 185 11.82 -0.96 -23.96
CA ASP A 185 12.87 -0.60 -22.99
C ASP A 185 12.54 -1.04 -21.55
N GLY A 186 11.40 -1.72 -21.37
CA GLY A 186 10.88 -2.22 -20.11
C GLY A 186 9.93 -1.24 -19.39
N ARG A 187 9.97 0.07 -19.68
CA ARG A 187 9.16 1.07 -18.96
C ARG A 187 7.66 0.81 -19.15
N PRO A 188 6.77 1.25 -18.25
CA PRO A 188 5.33 1.17 -18.47
C PRO A 188 4.91 1.93 -19.73
N GLU A 189 3.84 1.45 -20.35
CA GLU A 189 3.08 2.31 -21.25
C GLU A 189 2.46 3.49 -20.48
N ARG A 190 2.33 4.65 -21.14
CA ARG A 190 1.74 5.82 -20.49
C ARG A 190 0.23 5.63 -20.39
N TRP A 191 -0.29 5.54 -19.17
CA TRP A 191 -1.74 5.42 -18.91
C TRP A 191 -2.40 6.78 -18.72
N ASN A 192 -3.69 6.85 -19.01
CA ASN A 192 -4.44 8.11 -19.00
C ASN A 192 -4.47 8.73 -17.59
N GLY A 193 -3.89 9.93 -17.45
CA GLY A 193 -3.79 10.67 -16.19
C GLY A 193 -2.45 10.56 -15.44
N PHE A 194 -1.43 9.91 -16.01
CA PHE A 194 -0.14 9.58 -15.37
C PHE A 194 1.08 10.07 -16.19
N GLU A 195 2.20 10.34 -15.52
CA GLU A 195 3.43 11.01 -16.05
C GLU A 195 4.76 10.31 -15.59
N GLU A 196 5.96 10.78 -16.04
CA GLU A 196 7.33 10.18 -15.83
C GLU A 196 8.25 10.81 -14.74
N TRP A 197 9.24 10.07 -14.19
CA TRP A 197 9.99 10.45 -12.96
C TRP A 197 10.89 11.67 -13.06
N ILE A 198 10.73 12.54 -12.06
CA ILE A 198 11.76 13.47 -11.65
C ILE A 198 11.73 13.56 -10.12
N ARG A 199 12.78 13.10 -9.43
CA ARG A 199 12.99 13.48 -8.03
C ARG A 199 13.57 14.89 -8.03
N SER A 200 12.88 15.85 -7.41
CA SER A 200 13.46 17.16 -7.15
C SER A 200 14.64 17.02 -6.19
N GLU A 201 15.73 17.75 -6.45
CA GLU A 201 16.92 17.73 -5.58
C GLU A 201 16.64 18.40 -4.22
N GLU A 202 15.56 19.19 -4.14
CA GLU A 202 15.18 20.02 -2.99
C GLU A 202 14.09 19.41 -2.09
N GLY A 203 13.58 18.20 -2.42
CA GLY A 203 12.56 17.50 -1.60
C GLY A 203 11.13 18.04 -1.70
N HIS A 204 10.90 19.17 -2.37
CA HIS A 204 9.57 19.67 -2.70
C HIS A 204 8.95 18.92 -3.89
N VAL A 205 7.73 18.41 -3.71
CA VAL A 205 6.95 17.75 -4.76
C VAL A 205 6.04 18.75 -5.45
N GLU A 206 6.59 19.50 -6.42
CA GLU A 206 5.77 20.17 -7.43
C GLU A 206 5.63 19.29 -8.68
N GLY A 207 4.40 19.14 -9.17
CA GLY A 207 4.14 18.46 -10.45
C GLY A 207 3.91 16.95 -10.36
N LYS A 208 3.31 16.40 -11.42
CA LYS A 208 2.78 15.03 -11.45
C LYS A 208 3.86 14.04 -11.89
N ALA A 209 3.99 12.95 -11.11
CA ALA A 209 4.35 11.55 -11.45
C ALA A 209 5.54 11.27 -12.41
N ILE A 210 6.49 10.31 -12.25
CA ILE A 210 6.79 9.30 -11.20
C ILE A 210 7.80 8.13 -11.61
N HIS A 211 7.93 7.67 -12.88
CA HIS A 211 8.64 6.40 -13.32
C HIS A 211 10.20 6.20 -13.13
N LEU A 212 10.72 5.36 -12.19
CA LEU A 212 12.16 4.90 -12.16
C LEU A 212 12.34 3.43 -12.66
N ASN A 213 13.55 2.85 -12.61
CA ASN A 213 13.84 1.42 -12.93
C ASN A 213 13.14 0.38 -11.99
N PHE A 214 12.23 0.86 -11.16
CA PHE A 214 11.15 0.13 -10.50
C PHE A 214 9.90 0.94 -10.83
N TYR A 215 8.91 0.33 -11.49
CA TYR A 215 7.94 1.04 -12.33
C TYR A 215 6.85 1.83 -11.58
N MET A 216 7.27 2.93 -10.96
CA MET A 216 6.45 3.91 -10.26
C MET A 216 5.47 4.64 -11.18
N ILE A 217 4.19 4.71 -10.79
CA ILE A 217 3.11 5.33 -11.56
C ILE A 217 2.24 6.12 -10.57
N TYR A 218 2.61 7.36 -10.27
CA TYR A 218 1.83 8.20 -9.36
C TYR A 218 0.64 8.80 -10.12
N GLY A 219 -0.54 8.83 -9.49
CA GLY A 219 -1.68 9.60 -9.97
C GLY A 219 -1.89 10.80 -9.05
N PHE A 220 -2.08 12.00 -9.61
CA PHE A 220 -2.57 13.15 -8.86
C PHE A 220 -3.96 13.52 -9.36
N LEU A 221 -4.96 13.19 -8.55
CA LEU A 221 -6.30 13.75 -8.64
C LEU A 221 -6.48 14.72 -7.47
N ILE A 222 -6.21 16.01 -7.73
CA ILE A 222 -6.73 17.07 -6.87
C ILE A 222 -8.24 17.09 -7.13
N SER A 223 -9.02 16.65 -6.16
CA SER A 223 -10.43 16.99 -6.09
C SER A 223 -10.54 18.48 -5.79
N LEU A 224 -10.50 19.32 -6.83
CA LEU A 224 -10.98 20.69 -6.72
C LEU A 224 -12.46 20.59 -6.33
N GLY A 225 -12.78 21.09 -5.13
CA GLY A 225 -14.05 20.81 -4.48
C GLY A 225 -15.26 21.38 -5.22
N MET A 226 -16.37 20.68 -5.06
CA MET A 226 -17.69 21.26 -4.81
C MET A 226 -18.25 20.59 -3.56
#